data_AF-A0A1M7Z1D2-F1
#
_entry.id   AF-A0A1M7Z1D2-F1
#
_cell.length_a   1.000
_cell.length_b   1.000
_cell.length_c   1.000
_cell.angle_alpha   90.00
_cell.angle_beta   90.00
_cell.angle_gamma   90.00
#
_symmetry.space_group_name_H-M   'P 1'
#
loop_
_entity.id
_entity.type
_entity.pdbx_description
1 polymer ?
#
loop_
_entity_poly.entity_id
_entity_poly.type
_entity_poly.pdbx_seq_one_letter_code
_entity_poly.pdbx_strand_id
1 'polypeptide(L)'
;MNKKQVSLPNFEYLAGKQVTEKLRTLFNLKNTKALAELLNVPASTIATWHQRKVCPYEVVIRTHLSKGVSIKWLLLDEGDPYPNMTPYQHESQQPKTRPLANIDLFLLKNGKVHPYNTLTLDQLFLDELNISNVIAVREGDKTYIIDQEATNATNGTYLIELDGLQSFCQMQRLPGKQLAIAFNETMLTVNEDDVQVNGKVMLTIAKGD
;
A
#
# COMPACT_ATOMS: atom_id res chain seq x y z
N MET A 1 10.51 -49.50 15.90
CA MET A 1 9.69 -48.47 16.59
C MET A 1 8.86 -47.77 15.54
N ASN A 2 7.58 -48.12 15.41
CA ASN A 2 6.73 -47.62 14.32
C ASN A 2 6.15 -46.25 14.71
N LYS A 3 6.48 -45.22 13.93
CA LYS A 3 6.06 -43.84 14.15
C LYS A 3 4.53 -43.78 14.08
N LYS A 4 3.88 -43.17 15.09
CA LYS A 4 2.43 -42.98 15.18
C LYS A 4 1.88 -42.48 13.83
N GLN A 5 1.10 -43.32 13.15
CA GLN A 5 0.40 -42.95 11.92
C GLN A 5 -0.71 -41.97 12.32
N VAL A 6 -0.55 -40.69 11.96
CA VAL A 6 -1.54 -39.65 12.26
C VAL A 6 -2.68 -39.78 11.24
N SER A 7 -3.91 -39.94 11.72
CA SER A 7 -5.11 -39.96 10.87
C SER A 7 -5.35 -38.57 10.26
N LEU A 8 -5.63 -38.51 8.95
CA LEU A 8 -5.96 -37.26 8.26
C LEU A 8 -7.47 -36.99 8.44
N PRO A 9 -7.88 -35.90 9.11
CA PRO A 9 -9.29 -35.60 9.30
C PRO A 9 -9.96 -35.23 7.97
N ASN A 10 -11.21 -35.63 7.82
CA ASN A 10 -12.06 -35.18 6.73
C ASN A 10 -12.62 -33.80 7.05
N PHE A 11 -12.69 -32.92 6.04
CA PHE A 11 -13.32 -31.61 6.14
C PHE A 11 -14.57 -31.56 5.25
N GLU A 12 -15.57 -30.82 5.69
CA GLU A 12 -16.76 -30.53 4.89
C GLU A 12 -16.51 -29.25 4.08
N TYR A 13 -16.12 -29.42 2.82
CA TYR A 13 -15.80 -28.29 1.95
C TYR A 13 -17.06 -27.68 1.31
N LEU A 14 -17.04 -26.36 1.13
CA LEU A 14 -17.90 -25.66 0.18
C LEU A 14 -17.74 -26.26 -1.22
N ALA A 15 -18.83 -26.29 -1.98
CA ALA A 15 -18.82 -26.89 -3.31
C ALA A 15 -19.75 -26.18 -4.29
N GLY A 16 -19.54 -26.45 -5.59
CA GLY A 16 -20.37 -25.92 -6.67
C GLY A 16 -20.51 -24.40 -6.62
N LYS A 17 -21.76 -23.92 -6.54
CA LYS A 17 -22.06 -22.48 -6.64
C LYS A 17 -21.37 -21.65 -5.55
N GLN A 18 -21.26 -22.18 -4.33
CA GLN A 18 -20.66 -21.44 -3.20
C GLN A 18 -19.21 -21.04 -3.49
N VAL A 19 -18.40 -21.99 -3.99
CA VAL A 19 -17.00 -21.74 -4.34
C VAL A 19 -16.89 -20.77 -5.51
N THR A 20 -17.73 -20.95 -6.55
CA THR A 20 -17.67 -20.07 -7.73
C THR A 20 -18.15 -18.64 -7.44
N GLU A 21 -19.08 -18.45 -6.50
CA GLU A 21 -19.49 -17.11 -6.07
C GLU A 21 -18.37 -16.43 -5.29
N LYS A 22 -17.66 -17.16 -4.40
CA LYS A 22 -16.45 -16.62 -3.76
C LYS A 22 -15.40 -16.20 -4.76
N LEU A 23 -15.15 -17.02 -5.79
CA LEU A 23 -14.22 -16.69 -6.87
C LEU A 23 -14.73 -15.48 -7.68
N ARG A 24 -16.03 -15.42 -7.98
CA ARG A 24 -16.63 -14.29 -8.72
C ARG A 24 -16.47 -12.97 -7.96
N THR A 25 -16.73 -12.97 -6.65
CA THR A 25 -16.55 -11.82 -5.77
C THR A 25 -15.07 -11.45 -5.67
N LEU A 26 -14.18 -12.42 -5.46
CA LEU A 26 -12.74 -12.22 -5.38
C LEU A 26 -12.17 -11.51 -6.62
N PHE A 27 -12.64 -11.90 -7.81
CA PHE A 27 -12.19 -11.33 -9.08
C PHE A 27 -13.06 -10.17 -9.58
N ASN A 28 -14.04 -9.73 -8.78
CA ASN A 28 -14.99 -8.66 -9.10
C ASN A 28 -15.69 -8.84 -10.46
N LEU A 29 -16.11 -10.08 -10.76
CA LEU A 29 -16.72 -10.45 -12.03
C LEU A 29 -18.24 -10.39 -11.96
N LYS A 30 -18.89 -9.90 -13.03
CA LYS A 30 -20.34 -9.72 -13.04
C LYS A 30 -21.11 -11.01 -13.31
N ASN A 31 -20.55 -11.92 -14.10
CA ASN A 31 -21.27 -13.11 -14.55
C ASN A 31 -20.37 -14.35 -14.64
N THR A 32 -20.99 -15.52 -14.69
CA THR A 32 -20.32 -16.83 -14.77
C THR A 32 -19.53 -17.02 -16.05
N LYS A 33 -19.90 -16.35 -17.15
CA LYS A 33 -19.18 -16.41 -18.42
C LYS A 33 -17.79 -15.78 -18.28
N ALA A 34 -17.72 -14.59 -17.69
CA ALA A 34 -16.45 -13.92 -17.39
C ALA A 34 -15.57 -14.74 -16.44
N LEU A 35 -16.19 -15.45 -15.47
CA LEU A 35 -15.47 -16.37 -14.62
C LEU A 35 -14.92 -17.56 -15.42
N ALA A 36 -15.71 -18.16 -16.32
CA ALA A 36 -15.26 -19.27 -17.18
C ALA A 36 -14.06 -18.86 -18.06
N GLU A 37 -14.12 -17.66 -18.65
CA GLU A 37 -13.04 -17.08 -19.45
C GLU A 37 -11.77 -16.85 -18.60
N LEU A 38 -11.90 -16.20 -17.43
CA LEU A 38 -10.77 -15.99 -16.52
C LEU A 38 -10.13 -17.32 -16.08
N LEU A 39 -10.96 -18.30 -15.77
CA LEU A 39 -10.54 -19.62 -15.31
C LEU A 39 -10.05 -20.52 -16.46
N ASN A 40 -10.16 -20.10 -17.72
CA ASN A 40 -9.84 -20.93 -18.88
C ASN A 40 -10.53 -22.33 -18.81
N VAL A 41 -11.80 -22.37 -18.44
CA VAL A 41 -12.62 -23.59 -18.44
C VAL A 41 -13.94 -23.36 -19.18
N PRO A 42 -14.52 -24.38 -19.82
CA PRO A 42 -15.84 -24.25 -20.43
C PRO A 42 -16.91 -23.86 -19.41
N ALA A 43 -17.88 -23.02 -19.82
CA ALA A 43 -19.02 -22.66 -18.96
C ALA A 43 -19.86 -23.89 -18.55
N SER A 44 -19.91 -24.93 -19.40
CA SER A 44 -20.54 -26.22 -19.10
C SER A 44 -19.86 -26.95 -17.94
N THR A 45 -18.55 -26.78 -17.76
CA THR A 45 -17.80 -27.32 -16.62
C THR A 45 -18.22 -26.65 -15.33
N ILE A 46 -18.37 -25.32 -15.32
CA ILE A 46 -18.89 -24.60 -14.15
C ILE A 46 -20.33 -25.01 -13.82
N ALA A 47 -21.20 -25.15 -14.82
CA ALA A 47 -22.56 -25.64 -14.64
C ALA A 47 -22.59 -27.05 -14.02
N THR A 48 -21.68 -27.93 -14.45
CA THR A 48 -21.52 -29.27 -13.89
C THR A 48 -21.09 -29.22 -12.43
N TRP A 49 -20.15 -28.35 -12.06
CA TRP A 49 -19.76 -28.15 -10.65
C TRP A 49 -20.93 -27.70 -9.79
N HIS A 50 -21.76 -26.78 -10.28
CA HIS A 50 -22.96 -26.30 -9.57
C HIS A 50 -23.97 -27.42 -9.37
N GLN A 51 -24.29 -28.16 -10.44
CA GLN A 51 -25.31 -29.20 -10.40
C GLN A 51 -24.91 -30.38 -9.52
N ARG A 52 -23.66 -30.83 -9.64
CA ARG A 52 -23.16 -32.01 -8.92
C ARG A 52 -22.59 -31.69 -7.55
N LYS A 53 -22.64 -30.42 -7.12
CA LYS A 53 -22.01 -29.93 -5.89
C LYS A 53 -20.55 -30.41 -5.78
N VAL A 54 -19.81 -30.29 -6.90
CA VAL A 54 -18.40 -30.67 -6.96
C VAL A 54 -17.56 -29.45 -6.61
N CYS A 55 -16.55 -29.64 -5.76
CA CYS A 55 -15.58 -28.61 -5.45
C CYS A 55 -14.49 -28.56 -6.54
N PRO A 56 -14.24 -27.41 -7.17
CA PRO A 56 -13.18 -27.27 -8.17
C PRO A 56 -11.82 -27.10 -7.49
N TYR A 57 -11.29 -28.18 -6.90
CA TYR A 57 -10.06 -28.15 -6.10
C TYR A 57 -8.86 -27.57 -6.86
N GLU A 58 -8.66 -27.95 -8.13
CA GLU A 58 -7.59 -27.43 -8.96
C GLU A 58 -7.68 -25.90 -9.12
N VAL A 59 -8.89 -25.38 -9.36
CA VAL A 59 -9.14 -23.93 -9.52
C VAL A 59 -8.81 -23.18 -8.24
N VAL A 60 -9.19 -23.75 -7.10
CA VAL A 60 -8.93 -23.16 -5.78
C VAL A 60 -7.43 -23.15 -5.51
N ILE A 61 -6.72 -24.23 -5.81
CA ILE A 61 -5.26 -24.34 -5.65
C ILE A 61 -4.56 -23.29 -6.49
N ARG A 62 -4.85 -23.19 -7.79
CA ARG A 62 -4.18 -22.18 -8.64
C ARG A 62 -4.56 -20.75 -8.26
N THR A 63 -5.78 -20.51 -7.77
CA THR A 63 -6.20 -19.19 -7.28
C THR A 63 -5.38 -18.79 -6.05
N HIS A 64 -5.21 -19.73 -5.10
CA HIS A 64 -4.34 -19.55 -3.95
C HIS A 64 -2.90 -19.26 -4.38
N LEU A 65 -2.33 -20.05 -5.30
CA LEU A 65 -0.96 -19.87 -5.79
C LEU A 65 -0.78 -18.53 -6.52
N SER A 66 -1.78 -18.07 -7.28
CA SER A 66 -1.68 -16.84 -8.07
C SER A 66 -1.91 -15.55 -7.27
N LYS A 67 -2.83 -15.56 -6.30
CA LYS A 67 -3.26 -14.36 -5.58
C LYS A 67 -2.89 -14.35 -4.10
N GLY A 68 -2.49 -15.49 -3.53
CA GLY A 68 -2.22 -15.62 -2.09
C GLY A 68 -3.49 -15.73 -1.23
N VAL A 69 -4.64 -16.07 -1.83
CA VAL A 69 -5.94 -16.14 -1.13
C VAL A 69 -6.04 -17.41 -0.28
N SER A 70 -6.51 -17.33 0.95
CA SER A 70 -6.71 -18.45 1.87
C SER A 70 -7.62 -19.54 1.30
N ILE A 71 -7.11 -20.77 1.26
CA ILE A 71 -7.90 -21.96 0.91
C ILE A 71 -8.98 -22.22 1.97
N LYS A 72 -8.71 -21.94 3.26
CA LYS A 72 -9.71 -22.06 4.32
C LYS A 72 -10.88 -21.09 4.12
N TRP A 73 -10.59 -19.86 3.71
CA TRP A 73 -11.65 -18.93 3.35
C TRP A 73 -12.40 -19.44 2.12
N LEU A 74 -11.70 -19.83 1.05
CA LEU A 74 -12.33 -20.30 -0.19
C LEU A 74 -13.19 -21.56 -0.03
N LEU A 75 -12.78 -22.50 0.82
CA LEU A 75 -13.39 -23.84 0.91
C LEU A 75 -14.10 -24.15 2.21
N LEU A 76 -13.87 -23.42 3.30
CA LEU A 76 -14.48 -23.69 4.60
C LEU A 76 -15.29 -22.49 5.12
N ASP A 77 -15.27 -21.36 4.40
CA ASP A 77 -15.80 -20.08 4.88
C ASP A 77 -15.13 -19.58 6.19
N GLU A 78 -13.90 -20.02 6.45
CA GLU A 78 -13.17 -19.72 7.68
C GLU A 78 -12.09 -18.64 7.47
N GLY A 79 -12.05 -17.66 8.38
CA GLY A 79 -11.00 -16.63 8.43
C GLY A 79 -11.11 -15.59 7.32
N ASP A 80 -9.99 -14.94 7.01
CA ASP A 80 -9.92 -13.88 6.00
C ASP A 80 -9.41 -14.39 4.64
N PRO A 81 -9.78 -13.71 3.52
CA PRO A 81 -9.24 -14.01 2.20
C PRO A 81 -7.71 -13.92 2.14
N TYR A 82 -7.07 -13.05 2.92
CA TYR A 82 -5.62 -12.86 2.91
C TYR A 82 -5.05 -12.86 4.35
N PRO A 83 -4.92 -14.03 4.98
CA PRO A 83 -4.52 -14.16 6.39
C PRO A 83 -3.07 -13.72 6.64
N ASN A 84 -2.23 -13.73 5.59
CA ASN A 84 -0.85 -13.24 5.59
C ASN A 84 -0.69 -11.86 4.91
N MET A 85 -1.79 -11.19 4.54
CA MET A 85 -1.83 -9.72 4.48
C MET A 85 -2.11 -9.14 5.88
N THR A 86 -1.81 -9.90 6.92
CA THR A 86 -1.35 -9.35 8.19
C THR A 86 0.12 -8.99 8.00
N PRO A 87 0.57 -7.75 8.30
CA PRO A 87 1.99 -7.42 8.25
C PRO A 87 2.77 -8.40 9.12
N TYR A 88 3.95 -8.83 8.65
CA TYR A 88 4.92 -9.68 9.36
C TYR A 88 4.70 -9.71 10.88
N GLN A 89 4.20 -10.82 11.42
CA GLN A 89 4.08 -10.98 12.87
C GLN A 89 5.47 -11.29 13.45
N HIS A 90 6.27 -10.24 13.61
CA HIS A 90 7.06 -10.13 14.82
C HIS A 90 6.04 -9.99 15.95
N GLU A 91 5.94 -10.96 16.86
CA GLU A 91 5.16 -10.80 18.09
C GLU A 91 5.85 -9.76 18.98
N SER A 92 5.72 -8.49 18.63
CA SER A 92 5.94 -7.40 19.56
C SER A 92 4.90 -7.53 20.67
N GLN A 93 5.30 -7.47 21.93
CA GLN A 93 4.44 -7.49 23.12
C GLN A 93 3.50 -6.25 23.23
N GLN A 94 3.20 -5.59 22.11
CA GLN A 94 2.50 -4.32 22.02
C GLN A 94 1.09 -4.48 21.42
N PRO A 95 0.16 -3.57 21.77
CA PRO A 95 -1.28 -3.82 21.71
C PRO A 95 -1.82 -4.08 20.29
N LYS A 96 -2.88 -4.90 20.24
CA LYS A 96 -3.55 -5.45 19.04
C LYS A 96 -4.20 -4.42 18.11
N THR A 97 -4.15 -3.13 18.44
CA THR A 97 -4.68 -2.03 17.65
C THR A 97 -3.63 -0.94 17.54
N ARG A 98 -2.96 -0.85 16.38
CA ARG A 98 -2.09 0.28 16.05
C ARG A 98 -2.95 1.37 15.41
N PRO A 99 -2.88 2.63 15.89
CA PRO A 99 -3.58 3.72 15.24
C PRO A 99 -3.06 3.89 13.80
N LEU A 100 -3.97 4.15 12.86
CA LEU A 100 -3.63 4.48 11.49
C LEU A 100 -3.77 5.99 11.30
N ALA A 101 -2.76 6.61 10.69
CA ALA A 101 -2.80 8.00 10.27
C ALA A 101 -3.41 8.10 8.87
N ASN A 102 -4.37 9.00 8.70
CA ASN A 102 -4.87 9.40 7.38
C ASN A 102 -4.25 10.75 7.02
N ILE A 103 -3.45 10.76 5.96
CA ILE A 103 -2.64 11.91 5.54
C ILE A 103 -3.17 12.40 4.20
N ASP A 104 -3.44 13.70 4.07
CA ASP A 104 -3.85 14.27 2.79
C ASP A 104 -2.73 14.11 1.75
N LEU A 105 -3.08 13.53 0.61
CA LEU A 105 -2.19 13.27 -0.51
C LEU A 105 -2.47 14.26 -1.63
N PHE A 106 -1.41 14.96 -2.04
CA PHE A 106 -1.42 15.87 -3.17
C PHE A 106 -0.53 15.36 -4.31
N LEU A 107 -0.79 15.84 -5.51
CA LEU A 107 0.07 15.65 -6.69
C LEU A 107 0.83 16.95 -6.99
N LEU A 108 2.14 16.88 -7.06
CA LEU A 108 2.98 17.93 -7.62
C LEU A 108 3.10 17.70 -9.13
N LYS A 109 2.60 18.64 -9.94
CA LYS A 109 2.70 18.62 -11.39
C LYS A 109 3.02 20.02 -11.90
N ASN A 110 4.04 20.15 -12.74
CA ASN A 110 4.45 21.42 -13.35
C ASN A 110 4.62 22.55 -12.32
N GLY A 111 5.25 22.23 -11.17
CA GLY A 111 5.49 23.18 -10.09
C GLY A 111 4.25 23.59 -9.29
N LYS A 112 3.12 22.88 -9.41
CA LYS A 112 1.90 23.16 -8.64
C LYS A 112 1.38 21.93 -7.94
N VAL A 113 0.95 22.11 -6.70
CA VAL A 113 0.39 21.06 -5.86
C VAL A 113 -1.14 21.05 -5.96
N HIS A 114 -1.70 19.89 -6.23
CA HIS A 114 -3.13 19.68 -6.42
C HIS A 114 -3.65 18.60 -5.48
N PRO A 115 -4.80 18.80 -4.80
CA PRO A 115 -5.43 17.74 -4.02
C PRO A 115 -5.65 16.48 -4.86
N TYR A 116 -5.38 15.30 -4.29
CA TYR A 116 -5.48 14.04 -5.05
C TYR A 116 -6.23 12.95 -4.31
N ASN A 117 -5.80 12.57 -3.10
CA ASN A 117 -6.42 11.50 -2.33
C ASN A 117 -6.02 11.58 -0.85
N THR A 118 -6.22 10.50 -0.09
CA THR A 118 -5.67 10.28 1.24
C THR A 118 -4.71 9.10 1.19
N LEU A 119 -3.57 9.22 1.87
CA LEU A 119 -2.61 8.15 2.12
C LEU A 119 -2.80 7.67 3.56
N THR A 120 -2.94 6.35 3.75
CA THR A 120 -2.99 5.75 5.08
C THR A 120 -1.63 5.15 5.45
N LEU A 121 -1.10 5.49 6.63
CA LEU A 121 0.16 5.01 7.19
C LEU A 121 -0.04 4.52 8.63
N ASP A 122 0.80 3.60 9.11
CA ASP A 122 0.84 3.26 10.55
C ASP A 122 1.34 4.50 11.33
N GLN A 123 0.58 4.92 12.35
CA GLN A 123 0.90 6.09 13.17
C GLN A 123 2.28 5.96 13.84
N LEU A 124 2.75 4.73 14.09
CA LEU A 124 4.08 4.47 14.64
C LEU A 124 5.19 5.17 13.85
N PHE A 125 5.10 5.21 12.52
CA PHE A 125 6.12 5.90 11.71
C PHE A 125 6.14 7.41 11.96
N LEU A 126 4.98 8.03 12.19
CA LEU A 126 4.90 9.47 12.48
C LEU A 126 5.40 9.77 13.90
N ASP A 127 5.07 8.90 14.86
CA ASP A 127 5.49 9.02 16.25
C ASP A 127 7.01 8.86 16.39
N GLU A 128 7.62 7.89 15.70
CA GLU A 128 9.08 7.68 15.66
C GLU A 128 9.82 8.87 15.05
N LEU A 129 9.18 9.57 14.11
CA LEU A 129 9.71 10.79 13.49
C LEU A 129 9.34 12.06 14.28
N ASN A 130 8.48 11.96 15.29
CA ASN A 130 7.96 13.04 16.12
C ASN A 130 7.27 14.15 15.30
N ILE A 131 6.39 13.78 14.36
CA ILE A 131 5.67 14.69 13.46
C ILE A 131 4.17 14.70 13.77
N SER A 132 3.59 15.89 13.94
CA SER A 132 2.15 16.09 14.16
C SER A 132 1.41 16.62 12.93
N ASN A 133 2.02 17.54 12.19
CA ASN A 133 1.38 18.22 11.06
C ASN A 133 1.96 17.72 9.73
N VAL A 134 1.30 16.73 9.14
CA VAL A 134 1.85 15.97 8.02
C VAL A 134 0.97 16.06 6.77
N ILE A 135 1.63 16.20 5.62
CA ILE A 135 1.03 15.99 4.30
C ILE A 135 1.85 14.99 3.49
N ALA A 136 1.21 14.37 2.51
CA ALA A 136 1.87 13.55 1.51
C ALA A 136 1.83 14.27 0.16
N VAL A 137 2.94 14.32 -0.56
CA VAL A 137 3.00 14.92 -1.89
C VAL A 137 3.69 13.94 -2.83
N ARG A 138 3.04 13.64 -3.95
CA ARG A 138 3.54 12.71 -4.97
C ARG A 138 4.00 13.46 -6.22
N GLU A 139 5.20 13.12 -6.66
CA GLU A 139 5.82 13.60 -7.89
C GLU A 139 6.38 12.39 -8.65
N GLY A 140 5.88 12.14 -9.85
CA GLY A 140 6.24 10.95 -10.62
C GLY A 140 5.92 9.65 -9.87
N ASP A 141 6.95 8.83 -9.65
CA ASP A 141 6.91 7.55 -8.95
C ASP A 141 7.31 7.63 -7.47
N LYS A 142 7.60 8.84 -6.97
CA LYS A 142 7.97 9.09 -5.58
C LYS A 142 6.83 9.75 -4.82
N THR A 143 6.65 9.35 -3.57
CA THR A 143 5.75 9.99 -2.61
C THR A 143 6.57 10.44 -1.41
N TYR A 144 6.47 11.71 -1.07
CA TYR A 144 7.17 12.33 0.03
C TYR A 144 6.20 12.59 1.18
N ILE A 145 6.59 12.22 2.40
CA ILE A 145 5.88 12.57 3.63
C ILE A 145 6.57 13.78 4.23
N ILE A 146 5.81 14.85 4.45
CA ILE A 146 6.34 16.17 4.75
C ILE A 146 5.80 16.64 6.10
N ASP A 147 6.70 17.04 6.99
CA ASP A 147 6.38 17.78 8.19
C ASP A 147 6.23 19.28 7.86
N GLN A 148 5.02 19.81 7.99
CA GLN A 148 4.71 21.21 7.70
C GLN A 148 5.11 22.17 8.82
N GLU A 149 5.41 21.69 10.04
CA GLU A 149 5.94 22.52 11.12
C GLU A 149 7.44 22.80 10.96
N ALA A 150 8.16 21.90 10.27
CA ALA A 150 9.59 22.03 9.99
C ALA A 150 9.92 22.99 8.84
N THR A 151 9.59 24.27 9.01
CA THR A 151 9.82 25.35 8.01
C THR A 151 11.17 26.05 8.15
N ASN A 152 11.84 25.94 9.30
CA ASN A 152 13.19 26.49 9.46
C ASN A 152 14.22 25.56 8.79
N ALA A 153 14.59 25.90 7.55
CA ALA A 153 15.51 25.10 6.75
C ALA A 153 16.88 24.99 7.44
N THR A 154 17.34 23.75 7.64
CA THR A 154 18.65 23.43 8.21
C THR A 154 19.44 22.60 7.21
N ASN A 155 19.49 21.29 7.38
CA ASN A 155 20.02 20.36 6.40
C ASN A 155 18.96 19.30 6.09
N GLY A 156 18.73 19.04 4.81
CA GLY A 156 17.81 18.00 4.33
C GLY A 156 17.04 18.40 3.09
N THR A 157 16.05 17.60 2.72
CA THR A 157 15.16 17.87 1.59
C THR A 157 13.90 18.56 2.07
N TYR A 158 13.47 19.61 1.35
CA TYR A 158 12.32 20.42 1.71
C TYR A 158 11.40 20.57 0.50
N LEU A 159 10.09 20.68 0.75
CA LEU A 159 9.15 21.24 -0.21
C LEU A 159 9.19 22.75 -0.04
N ILE A 160 9.50 23.45 -1.13
CA ILE A 160 9.60 24.90 -1.13
C ILE A 160 8.75 25.52 -2.22
N GLU A 161 8.51 26.81 -2.11
CA GLU A 161 7.95 27.66 -3.14
C GLU A 161 8.94 28.79 -3.48
N LEU A 162 9.26 28.90 -4.76
CA LEU A 162 10.12 29.94 -5.34
C LEU A 162 9.41 30.49 -6.57
N ASP A 163 9.20 31.80 -6.62
CA ASP A 163 8.48 32.48 -7.71
C ASP A 163 7.09 31.86 -8.04
N GLY A 164 6.38 31.39 -7.00
CA GLY A 164 5.06 30.76 -7.14
C GLY A 164 5.09 29.33 -7.70
N LEU A 165 6.27 28.72 -7.84
CA LEU A 165 6.45 27.33 -8.24
C LEU A 165 6.96 26.52 -7.07
N GLN A 166 6.32 25.38 -6.83
CA GLN A 166 6.69 24.44 -5.78
C GLN A 166 7.62 23.35 -6.29
N SER A 167 8.60 22.96 -5.49
CA SER A 167 9.60 21.94 -5.85
C SER A 167 10.23 21.31 -4.62
N PHE A 168 10.77 20.09 -4.79
CA PHE A 168 11.59 19.45 -3.77
C PHE A 168 13.06 19.80 -3.98
N CYS A 169 13.70 20.35 -2.96
CA CYS A 169 15.11 20.71 -3.05
C CYS A 169 15.89 20.28 -1.81
N GLN A 170 17.12 19.84 -2.03
CA GLN A 170 18.06 19.62 -0.93
C GLN A 170 18.64 20.97 -0.51
N MET A 171 18.58 21.24 0.79
CA MET A 171 19.00 22.50 1.36
C MET A 171 20.04 22.30 2.45
N GLN A 172 20.94 23.26 2.53
CA GLN A 172 21.89 23.39 3.62
C GLN A 172 21.96 24.84 4.08
N ARG A 173 21.83 25.05 5.39
CA ARG A 173 21.97 26.38 5.99
C ARG A 173 23.43 26.82 6.04
N LEU A 174 23.66 28.05 5.62
CA LEU A 174 24.93 28.73 5.66
C LEU A 174 24.88 29.91 6.66
N PRO A 175 26.05 30.37 7.18
CA PRO A 175 26.11 31.58 7.97
C PRO A 175 25.54 32.81 7.23
N GLY A 176 25.11 33.81 7.98
CA GLY A 176 24.61 35.07 7.39
C GLY A 176 23.22 34.95 6.74
N LYS A 177 22.36 34.06 7.26
CA LYS A 177 20.99 33.85 6.78
C LYS A 177 20.88 33.37 5.33
N GLN A 178 21.87 32.61 4.88
CA GLN A 178 21.88 32.06 3.53
C GLN A 178 21.49 30.57 3.54
N LEU A 179 20.88 30.14 2.45
CA LEU A 179 20.60 28.74 2.16
C LEU A 179 21.31 28.36 0.86
N ALA A 180 22.04 27.25 0.88
CA ALA A 180 22.47 26.57 -0.32
C ALA A 180 21.37 25.59 -0.76
N ILE A 181 20.88 25.75 -1.97
CA ILE A 181 19.82 24.92 -2.55
C ILE A 181 20.39 24.17 -3.75
N ALA A 182 20.25 22.83 -3.72
CA ALA A 182 20.61 21.97 -4.84
C ALA A 182 19.44 21.87 -5.82
N PHE A 183 19.63 22.38 -7.04
CA PHE A 183 18.75 22.16 -8.18
C PHE A 183 19.47 21.25 -9.18
N ASN A 184 19.06 19.98 -9.23
CA ASN A 184 19.72 18.95 -10.02
C ASN A 184 21.23 18.86 -9.67
N GLU A 185 22.11 19.19 -10.60
CA GLU A 185 23.57 19.16 -10.42
C GLU A 185 24.18 20.53 -10.03
N THR A 186 23.35 21.57 -9.88
CA THR A 186 23.82 22.93 -9.57
C THR A 186 23.44 23.33 -8.14
N MET A 187 24.38 23.97 -7.44
CA MET A 187 24.13 24.61 -6.15
C MET A 187 23.94 26.11 -6.32
N LEU A 188 22.83 26.64 -5.80
CA LEU A 188 22.54 28.06 -5.76
C LEU A 188 22.54 28.54 -4.30
N THR A 189 23.18 29.67 -4.02
CA THR A 189 23.07 30.33 -2.72
C THR A 189 22.00 31.42 -2.80
N VAL A 190 21.03 31.36 -1.88
CA VAL A 190 19.93 32.32 -1.78
C VAL A 190 19.81 32.85 -0.36
N ASN A 191 19.13 33.99 -0.19
CA ASN A 191 18.71 34.43 1.13
C ASN A 191 17.57 33.52 1.63
N GLU A 192 17.51 33.27 2.94
CA GLU A 192 16.37 32.57 3.54
C GLU A 192 15.04 33.28 3.27
N ASP A 193 15.06 34.61 3.17
CA ASP A 193 13.86 35.43 2.97
C ASP A 193 13.32 35.35 1.53
N ASP A 194 14.12 34.88 0.57
CA ASP A 194 13.74 34.75 -0.85
C ASP A 194 13.01 33.42 -1.14
N VAL A 195 12.98 32.50 -0.18
CA VAL A 195 12.43 31.15 -0.36
C VAL A 195 11.42 30.82 0.72
N GLN A 196 10.21 30.47 0.29
CA GLN A 196 9.19 30.00 1.21
C GLN A 196 9.35 28.49 1.42
N VAL A 197 9.66 28.09 2.65
CA VAL A 197 9.77 26.67 3.03
C VAL A 197 8.41 26.18 3.52
N ASN A 198 7.81 25.25 2.78
CA ASN A 198 6.48 24.71 3.07
C ASN A 198 6.51 23.43 3.93
N GLY A 199 7.71 22.87 4.17
CA GLY A 199 7.91 21.77 5.10
C GLY A 199 9.11 20.90 4.75
N LYS A 200 9.55 20.08 5.71
CA LYS A 200 10.69 19.16 5.55
C LYS A 200 10.22 17.78 5.12
N VAL A 201 10.91 17.18 4.16
CA VAL A 201 10.70 15.77 3.78
C VAL A 201 11.28 14.87 4.86
N MET A 202 10.43 14.03 5.44
CA MET A 202 10.78 13.13 6.54
C MET A 202 10.83 11.67 6.10
N LEU A 203 10.03 11.30 5.08
CA LEU A 203 10.06 9.98 4.47
C LEU A 203 9.93 10.10 2.95
N THR A 204 10.62 9.24 2.21
CA THR A 204 10.44 9.09 0.76
C THR A 204 10.07 7.64 0.46
N ILE A 205 8.95 7.46 -0.21
CA ILE A 205 8.48 6.17 -0.73
C ILE A 205 8.69 6.23 -2.25
N ALA A 206 9.58 5.38 -2.77
CA ALA A 206 9.85 5.28 -4.20
C ALA A 206 9.56 3.86 -4.67
N LYS A 207 9.16 3.71 -5.93
CA LYS A 207 9.16 2.41 -6.58
C LYS A 207 10.61 1.90 -6.62
N GLY A 208 10.85 0.69 -6.12
CA GLY A 208 12.14 0.03 -6.27
C GLY A 208 12.39 -0.37 -7.72
N ASP A 209 13.67 -0.42 -8.10
CA ASP A 209 14.12 -0.91 -9.42
C ASP A 209 13.76 -2.38 -9.66
#